data_AF-A0A426XIN9-F1
#
_entry.id   AF-A0A426XIN9-F1
#
_cell.length_a   1.000
_cell.length_b   1.000
_cell.length_c   1.000
_cell.angle_alpha   90.00
_cell.angle_beta   90.00
_cell.angle_gamma   90.00
#
_symmetry.space_group_name_H-M   'P 1'
#
loop_
_entity.id
_entity.type
_entity.pdbx_description
1 polymer ?
#
loop_
_entity_poly.entity_id
_entity_poly.type
_entity_poly.pdbx_seq_one_letter_code
_entity_poly.pdbx_strand_id
1 'polypeptide(L)'
;MFPQDCCLIPESPFRLEGKGELLEFIEKRLKENGHMVIVVAEGAGQALTAESMRSVDHQDASGNKLLLDVGLWLSQKIKVGSIVFTQF
;
A
#
# COMPACT_ATOMS: atom_id res chain seq x y z
N MET A 1 21.29 8.28 9.95
CA MET A 1 20.36 9.15 9.21
C MET A 1 19.25 8.25 8.69
N PHE A 2 18.16 8.12 9.43
CA PHE A 2 16.98 7.33 9.03
C PHE A 2 16.06 8.29 8.26
N PRO A 3 15.98 8.17 6.92
CA PRO A 3 14.69 7.88 6.30
C PRO A 3 14.86 7.15 4.95
N GLN A 4 14.87 5.82 4.95
CA GLN A 4 14.76 5.04 3.70
C GLN A 4 13.40 4.35 3.57
N ASP A 5 12.55 4.54 4.58
CA ASP A 5 11.22 3.98 4.71
C ASP A 5 10.17 4.86 4.02
N CYS A 6 9.07 4.24 3.61
CA CYS A 6 7.99 4.88 2.87
C CYS A 6 6.82 5.21 3.80
N CYS A 7 6.17 6.35 3.60
CA CYS A 7 4.90 6.68 4.23
C CYS A 7 3.86 6.97 3.13
N LEU A 8 2.78 6.19 3.12
CA LEU A 8 1.65 6.33 2.21
C LEU A 8 0.53 7.06 2.94
N ILE A 9 0.16 8.24 2.44
CA ILE A 9 -0.89 9.08 3.03
C ILE A 9 -1.96 9.42 1.99
N PRO A 10 -3.23 9.63 2.37
CA PRO A 10 -4.31 9.91 1.43
C PRO A 10 -4.10 11.17 0.57
N GLU A 11 -3.34 12.14 1.06
CA GLU A 11 -3.01 13.40 0.36
C GLU A 11 -2.02 13.19 -0.79
N SER A 12 -1.27 12.08 -0.78
CA SER A 12 -0.26 11.75 -1.80
C SER A 12 -0.64 10.46 -2.51
N PRO A 13 -1.40 10.55 -3.62
CA PRO A 13 -1.74 9.36 -4.39
C PRO A 13 -0.49 8.74 -5.00
N PHE A 14 -0.42 7.43 -4.97
CA PHE A 14 0.65 6.62 -5.54
C PHE A 14 0.08 5.62 -6.55
N ARG A 15 0.93 4.96 -7.34
CA ARG A 15 0.57 3.75 -8.07
C ARG A 15 1.45 2.59 -7.63
N LEU A 16 0.93 1.37 -7.82
CA LEU A 16 1.71 0.17 -7.54
C LEU A 16 2.81 -0.04 -8.59
N GLU A 17 2.40 -0.03 -9.86
CA GLU A 17 3.24 -0.39 -11.01
C GLU A 17 3.50 0.83 -11.90
N GLY A 18 4.70 0.88 -12.46
CA GLY A 18 5.14 1.95 -13.35
C GLY A 18 6.56 2.40 -13.02
N LYS A 19 7.15 3.16 -13.94
CA LYS A 19 8.52 3.63 -13.77
C LYS A 19 8.58 4.67 -12.64
N GLY A 20 9.36 4.37 -11.60
CA GLY A 20 9.49 5.21 -10.41
C GLY A 20 8.32 5.13 -9.43
N GLU A 21 7.44 4.15 -9.58
CA GLU A 21 6.28 3.91 -8.71
C GLU A 21 6.65 3.03 -7.50
N LEU A 22 5.67 2.72 -6.65
CA LEU A 22 5.88 2.08 -5.35
C LEU A 22 6.67 0.76 -5.46
N LEU A 23 6.36 -0.12 -6.40
CA LEU A 23 7.06 -1.41 -6.52
C LEU A 23 8.53 -1.26 -6.93
N GLU A 24 8.85 -0.39 -7.88
CA GLU A 24 10.24 -0.14 -8.30
C GLU A 24 11.04 0.46 -7.14
N PHE A 25 10.41 1.37 -6.38
CA PHE A 25 11.01 1.94 -5.18
C PHE A 25 11.28 0.85 -4.12
N ILE A 26 10.31 -0.02 -3.85
CA ILE A 26 10.46 -1.14 -2.91
C ILE A 26 11.59 -2.07 -3.33
N GLU A 27 11.61 -2.50 -4.60
CA GLU A 27 12.66 -3.40 -5.10
C GLU A 27 14.05 -2.80 -4.94
N LYS A 28 14.21 -1.51 -5.27
CA LYS A 28 15.47 -0.81 -5.11
C LYS A 28 15.90 -0.80 -3.63
N ARG A 29 14.98 -0.50 -2.72
CA ARG A 29 15.26 -0.48 -1.28
C ARG A 29 15.61 -1.84 -0.72
N LEU A 30 14.89 -2.89 -1.13
CA LEU A 30 15.21 -4.25 -0.73
C LEU A 30 16.59 -4.68 -1.25
N LYS A 31 16.98 -4.30 -2.47
CA LYS A 31 18.33 -4.58 -3.01
C LYS A 31 19.43 -3.83 -2.26
N GLU A 32 19.17 -2.59 -1.85
CA GLU A 32 20.16 -1.75 -1.15
C GLU A 32 20.32 -2.14 0.33
N ASN A 33 19.22 -2.45 1.02
CA ASN A 33 19.17 -2.56 2.49
C ASN A 33 18.76 -3.94 3.02
N GLY A 34 18.25 -4.82 2.15
CA GLY A 34 17.70 -6.13 2.54
C GLY A 34 16.36 -6.08 3.27
N HIS A 35 15.87 -4.90 3.66
CA HIS A 35 14.60 -4.68 4.37
C HIS A 35 14.01 -3.31 4.05
N MET A 36 12.72 -3.14 4.35
CA MET A 36 12.01 -1.86 4.18
C MET A 36 10.82 -1.76 5.14
N VAL A 37 10.58 -0.57 5.69
CA VAL A 37 9.34 -0.28 6.43
C VAL A 37 8.43 0.59 5.57
N ILE A 38 7.15 0.23 5.54
CA ILE A 38 6.09 1.00 4.89
C ILE A 38 5.03 1.34 5.92
N VAL A 39 4.87 2.63 6.15
CA VAL A 39 3.79 3.18 6.97
C VAL A 39 2.63 3.52 6.04
N VAL A 40 1.43 3.08 6.37
CA VAL A 40 0.23 3.36 5.59
C VAL A 40 -0.77 4.07 6.50
N ALA A 41 -1.11 5.32 6.21
CA ALA A 41 -2.18 6.02 6.92
C ALA A 41 -3.54 5.48 6.50
N GLU A 42 -4.50 5.49 7.42
CA GLU A 42 -5.89 5.21 7.10
C GLU A 42 -6.37 6.05 5.90
N GLY A 43 -6.99 5.40 4.91
CA GLY A 43 -7.48 6.06 3.70
C GLY A 43 -6.47 6.21 2.55
N ALA A 44 -5.17 5.98 2.78
CA ALA A 44 -4.18 5.96 1.69
C ALA A 44 -4.48 4.80 0.72
N GLY A 45 -4.38 5.02 -0.59
CA GLY A 45 -4.53 3.95 -1.59
C GLY A 45 -5.95 3.42 -1.79
N GLN A 46 -6.98 3.94 -1.11
CA GLN A 46 -8.38 3.48 -1.23
C GLN A 46 -8.89 3.44 -2.68
N ALA A 47 -8.47 4.40 -3.52
CA ALA A 47 -8.83 4.42 -4.93
C ALA A 47 -8.25 3.23 -5.72
N LEU A 48 -7.01 2.81 -5.41
CA LEU A 48 -6.35 1.67 -6.03
C LEU A 48 -6.99 0.35 -5.59
N THR A 49 -7.30 0.24 -4.30
CA THR A 49 -7.94 -0.95 -3.73
C THR A 49 -9.35 -1.11 -4.27
N ALA A 50 -10.11 -0.01 -4.34
CA ALA A 50 -11.44 0.00 -4.94
C ALA A 50 -11.40 -0.41 -6.41
N GLU A 51 -10.41 0.04 -7.20
CA GLU A 51 -10.27 -0.36 -8.60
C GLU A 51 -9.90 -1.85 -8.75
N SER A 52 -8.97 -2.36 -7.93
CA SER A 52 -8.65 -3.80 -7.88
C SER A 52 -9.82 -4.67 -7.42
N MET A 53 -10.74 -4.11 -6.62
CA MET A 53 -11.92 -4.80 -6.10
C MET A 53 -13.22 -4.42 -6.81
N ARG A 54 -13.21 -3.69 -7.92
CA ARG A 54 -14.42 -3.49 -8.77
C ARG A 54 -15.00 -4.81 -9.30
N SER A 55 -14.28 -5.93 -9.15
CA SER A 55 -14.77 -7.29 -9.40
C SER A 55 -15.52 -7.90 -8.20
N VAL A 56 -15.52 -7.27 -7.02
CA VAL A 56 -16.14 -7.78 -5.79
C VAL A 56 -16.94 -6.64 -5.14
N ASP A 57 -18.25 -6.64 -5.37
CA ASP A 57 -19.18 -5.65 -4.83
C ASP A 57 -19.23 -5.74 -3.30
N HIS A 58 -18.61 -4.78 -2.61
CA HIS A 58 -18.54 -4.72 -1.15
C HIS A 58 -19.14 -3.40 -0.66
N GLN A 59 -20.46 -3.24 -0.89
CA GLN A 59 -21.29 -2.36 -0.09
C GLN A 59 -21.72 -3.12 1.16
N ASP A 60 -21.55 -2.52 2.34
CA ASP A 60 -22.18 -3.08 3.52
C ASP A 60 -23.70 -2.87 3.47
N ALA A 61 -24.43 -3.59 4.34
CA ALA A 61 -25.89 -3.50 4.41
C ALA A 61 -26.40 -2.10 4.82
N SER A 62 -25.52 -1.17 5.19
CA SER A 62 -25.85 0.21 5.58
C SER A 62 -25.58 1.24 4.47
N GLY A 63 -25.02 0.83 3.32
CA GLY A 63 -24.69 1.71 2.20
C GLY A 63 -23.39 2.49 2.39
N ASN A 64 -22.58 2.16 3.40
CA ASN A 64 -21.26 2.74 3.56
C ASN A 64 -20.25 2.00 2.68
N LYS A 65 -19.34 2.76 2.07
CA LYS A 65 -18.15 2.15 1.44
C LYS A 65 -17.30 1.59 2.56
N LEU A 66 -17.14 0.27 2.58
CA LEU A 66 -16.12 -0.38 3.40
C LEU A 66 -14.75 0.20 3.02
N LEU A 67 -14.09 0.83 3.99
CA LEU A 67 -12.68 1.15 3.86
C LEU A 67 -11.92 -0.17 3.86
N LEU A 68 -11.24 -0.44 2.76
CA LEU A 68 -10.46 -1.64 2.61
C LEU A 68 -9.13 -1.46 3.34
N ASP A 69 -8.67 -2.50 4.02
CA ASP A 69 -7.37 -2.50 4.68
C ASP A 69 -6.28 -2.52 3.59
N VAL A 70 -5.73 -1.33 3.33
CA VAL A 70 -4.72 -1.12 2.29
C VAL A 70 -3.39 -1.73 2.71
N GLY A 71 -3.06 -1.78 4.00
CA GLY A 71 -1.87 -2.48 4.48
C GLY A 71 -1.93 -3.97 4.17
N LEU A 72 -3.07 -4.61 4.46
CA LEU A 72 -3.32 -6.01 4.10
C LEU A 72 -3.29 -6.21 2.59
N TRP A 73 -3.98 -5.36 1.82
CA TRP A 73 -3.99 -5.45 0.36
C TRP A 73 -2.57 -5.31 -0.24
N LEU A 74 -1.77 -4.37 0.28
CA LEU A 74 -0.38 -4.18 -0.15
C LEU A 74 0.48 -5.41 0.20
N SER A 75 0.35 -5.98 1.40
CA SER A 75 1.09 -7.18 1.78
C SER A 75 0.75 -8.40 0.91
N GLN A 76 -0.50 -8.51 0.42
CA GLN A 76 -0.89 -9.57 -0.53
C GLN A 76 -0.28 -9.36 -1.91
N LYS A 77 -0.19 -8.10 -2.35
CA LYS A 77 0.42 -7.73 -3.64
C LYS A 77 1.94 -7.85 -3.60
N ILE A 78 2.55 -7.56 -2.46
CA ILE A 78 4.00 -7.51 -2.28
C ILE A 78 4.41 -8.68 -1.38
N LYS A 79 4.59 -9.87 -1.98
CA LYS A 79 5.10 -11.06 -1.28
C LYS A 79 6.62 -10.96 -1.07
N VAL A 80 7.05 -10.23 -0.05
CA VAL A 80 8.45 -10.21 0.38
C VAL A 80 8.54 -10.26 1.90
N GLY A 81 9.23 -11.26 2.44
CA GLY A 81 9.34 -11.49 3.89
C GLY A 81 10.14 -10.43 4.67
N SER A 82 10.75 -9.47 3.98
CA SER A 82 11.59 -8.41 4.57
C SER A 82 10.93 -7.03 4.60
N ILE A 83 9.61 -6.96 4.37
CA ILE A 83 8.84 -5.71 4.45
C ILE A 83 7.97 -5.72 5.69
N VAL A 84 8.04 -4.65 6.47
CA VAL A 84 7.16 -4.43 7.62
C VAL A 84 6.13 -3.37 7.25
N PHE A 85 4.85 -3.74 7.28
CA PHE A 85 3.73 -2.82 7.12
C PHE A 85 3.22 -2.40 8.49
N THR A 86 3.09 -1.11 8.73
CA THR A 86 2.45 -0.57 9.94
C THR A 86 1.41 0.47 9.54
N GLN A 87 0.24 0.41 10.16
CA GLN A 87 -0.85 1.34 9.94
C GLN A 87 -1.07 2.20 11.19
N PHE A 88 -1.35 3.48 11.00
CA PHE A 88 -1.77 4.42 12.04
C PHE A 88 -3.19 4.90 11.77
#